data_AF-A0A957ST88-F1
#
_entry.id   AF-A0A957ST88-F1
#
_cell.length_a   1.000
_cell.length_b   1.000
_cell.length_c   1.000
_cell.angle_alpha   90.00
_cell.angle_beta   90.00
_cell.angle_gamma   90.00
#
_symmetry.space_group_name_H-M   'P 1'
#
loop_
_entity.id
_entity.type
_entity.pdbx_description
1 polymer ?
#
loop_
_entity_poly.entity_id
_entity_poly.type
_entity_poly.pdbx_seq_one_letter_code
_entity_poly.pdbx_strand_id
1 'polypeptide(L)'
;LKSANIQHIQINNRTDGLQILVNGRAMPSLQWDTDSLAAVADVLPILGVSEPVAEQLLPYVRNVGVGVIARFPRAEGAAAIPFAVEDATAAHFKQVQADFLAAVGDPPPTINIPVFYAPDGTWTVRGIHEDEYMAILPGVPWQAFQLPAALVAGATRAGIQQIAIQTQPTGIFMSLNGKVLPHIGWQNGELANVLALATAAGLADALAGSGLEPERVLPLLEELLPIIQAANVNLIVHFPTP
;
A
#
# COMPACT_ATOMS: atom_id res chain seq x y z
N LEU A 1 -6.07 -15.92 13.19
CA LEU A 1 -4.83 -16.74 13.02
C LEU A 1 -5.14 -18.24 12.94
N LYS A 2 -5.79 -18.85 13.94
CA LYS A 2 -6.22 -20.26 13.86
C LYS A 2 -7.23 -20.53 12.74
N SER A 3 -8.19 -19.62 12.53
CA SER A 3 -9.19 -19.71 11.44
C SER A 3 -8.54 -19.78 10.05
N ALA A 4 -7.55 -18.93 9.80
CA ALA A 4 -6.76 -18.92 8.56
C ALA A 4 -5.66 -20.01 8.49
N ASN A 5 -5.58 -20.91 9.49
CA ASN A 5 -4.51 -21.91 9.64
C ASN A 5 -3.10 -21.31 9.44
N ILE A 6 -2.85 -20.12 9.98
CA ILE A 6 -1.52 -19.49 9.96
C ILE A 6 -0.65 -20.22 10.98
N GLN A 7 0.40 -20.89 10.51
CA GLN A 7 1.36 -21.66 11.31
C GLN A 7 2.67 -20.93 11.50
N HIS A 8 3.06 -20.07 10.54
CA HIS A 8 4.22 -19.21 10.70
C HIS A 8 4.13 -17.91 9.89
N ILE A 9 4.77 -16.87 10.42
CA ILE A 9 5.05 -15.62 9.74
C ILE A 9 6.56 -15.41 9.78
N GLN A 10 7.15 -15.08 8.64
CA GLN A 10 8.58 -14.79 8.52
C GLN A 10 8.74 -13.35 8.04
N ILE A 11 9.62 -12.61 8.68
CA ILE A 11 10.00 -11.26 8.26
C ILE A 11 11.50 -11.30 8.06
N ASN A 12 11.94 -11.14 6.81
CA ASN A 12 13.36 -11.17 6.45
C ASN A 12 13.78 -9.75 6.08
N ASN A 13 14.71 -9.17 6.86
CA ASN A 13 15.35 -7.95 6.43
C ASN A 13 16.40 -8.24 5.36
N ARG A 14 16.32 -7.52 4.25
CA ARG A 14 17.21 -7.59 3.09
C ARG A 14 17.79 -6.20 2.85
N THR A 15 18.87 -6.15 2.08
CA THR A 15 19.50 -4.87 1.71
C THR A 15 18.58 -3.95 0.93
N ASP A 16 17.59 -4.53 0.24
CA ASP A 16 16.63 -3.88 -0.66
C ASP A 16 15.18 -3.85 -0.10
N GLY A 17 14.94 -4.34 1.12
CA GLY A 17 13.58 -4.39 1.65
C GLY A 17 13.33 -5.28 2.87
N LEU A 18 12.12 -5.20 3.42
CA LEU A 18 11.55 -6.16 4.37
C LEU A 18 10.64 -7.13 3.64
N GLN A 19 11.11 -8.35 3.40
CA GLN A 19 10.27 -9.41 2.86
C GLN A 19 9.39 -10.00 3.95
N ILE A 20 8.09 -10.16 3.65
CA ILE A 20 7.12 -10.80 4.54
C ILE A 20 6.65 -12.09 3.90
N LEU A 21 6.66 -13.19 4.65
CA LEU A 21 6.10 -14.47 4.26
C LEU A 21 5.07 -14.93 5.30
N VAL A 22 3.94 -15.43 4.84
CA VAL A 22 2.93 -16.06 5.70
C VAL A 22 2.73 -17.48 5.19
N ASN A 23 2.96 -18.48 6.06
CA ASN A 23 2.93 -19.88 5.68
C ASN A 23 3.82 -20.19 4.45
N GLY A 24 4.93 -19.46 4.32
CA GLY A 24 5.93 -19.65 3.27
C GLY A 24 5.57 -19.04 1.92
N ARG A 25 4.45 -18.30 1.83
CA ARG A 25 4.04 -17.53 0.66
C ARG A 25 4.38 -16.06 0.83
N ALA A 26 4.90 -15.42 -0.21
CA ALA A 26 5.30 -14.02 -0.18
C ALA A 26 4.08 -13.09 -0.11
N MET A 27 4.15 -12.10 0.78
CA MET A 27 3.17 -11.01 0.92
C MET A 27 3.76 -9.70 0.38
N PRO A 28 2.91 -8.68 0.10
CA PRO A 28 3.40 -7.35 -0.21
C PRO A 28 4.40 -6.90 0.84
N SER A 29 5.52 -6.37 0.36
CA SER A 29 6.71 -6.14 1.17
C SER A 29 7.18 -4.70 1.02
N LEU A 30 7.83 -4.19 2.06
CA LEU A 30 8.46 -2.88 2.01
C LEU A 30 9.77 -3.01 1.22
N GLN A 31 9.97 -2.14 0.24
CA GLN A 31 11.14 -2.11 -0.62
C GLN A 31 11.78 -0.73 -0.57
N TRP A 32 13.10 -0.67 -0.68
CA TRP A 32 13.84 0.57 -0.74
C TRP A 32 15.13 0.42 -1.53
N ASP A 33 15.62 1.54 -2.04
CA ASP A 33 16.98 1.68 -2.53
C ASP A 33 17.75 2.68 -1.67
N THR A 34 18.95 3.07 -2.13
CA THR A 34 19.81 4.00 -1.39
C THR A 34 19.19 5.39 -1.29
N ASP A 35 18.55 5.85 -2.37
CA ASP A 35 17.99 7.19 -2.49
C ASP A 35 16.67 7.28 -1.72
N SER A 36 15.82 6.25 -1.84
CA SER A 36 14.53 6.22 -1.17
C SER A 36 14.69 6.13 0.35
N LEU A 37 15.66 5.36 0.83
CA LEU A 37 15.97 5.29 2.26
C LEU A 37 16.59 6.60 2.78
N ALA A 38 17.34 7.33 1.94
CA ALA A 38 17.83 8.66 2.30
C ALA A 38 16.67 9.68 2.38
N ALA A 39 15.67 9.58 1.50
CA ALA A 39 14.50 10.44 1.52
C ALA A 39 13.62 10.29 2.78
N VAL A 40 13.74 9.18 3.52
CA VAL A 40 13.05 9.01 4.82
C VAL A 40 13.46 10.08 5.82
N ALA A 41 14.72 10.54 5.80
CA ALA A 41 15.19 11.59 6.70
C ALA A 41 14.38 12.88 6.59
N ASP A 42 13.91 13.22 5.37
CA ASP A 42 13.09 14.41 5.12
C ASP A 42 11.67 14.29 5.71
N VAL A 43 11.20 13.07 5.98
CA VAL A 43 9.83 12.80 6.49
C VAL A 43 9.79 12.75 8.02
N LEU A 44 10.86 12.28 8.66
CA LEU A 44 10.91 12.02 10.09
C LEU A 44 10.55 13.23 10.98
N PRO A 45 10.96 14.47 10.66
CA PRO A 45 10.57 15.65 11.44
C PRO A 45 9.05 15.90 11.46
N ILE A 46 8.35 15.58 10.36
CA ILE A 46 6.89 15.71 10.25
C ILE A 46 6.20 14.74 11.23
N LEU A 47 6.77 13.55 11.37
CA LEU A 47 6.30 12.51 12.28
C LEU A 47 6.73 12.76 13.74
N GLY A 48 7.39 13.88 14.03
CA GLY A 48 7.88 14.23 15.35
C GLY A 48 9.12 13.45 15.78
N VAL A 49 9.80 12.77 14.85
CA VAL A 49 11.07 12.08 15.11
C VAL A 49 12.21 13.07 14.89
N SER A 50 13.09 13.20 15.88
CA SER A 50 14.23 14.13 15.79
C SER A 50 15.34 13.58 14.88
N GLU A 51 16.02 14.49 14.16
CA GLU A 51 17.15 14.15 13.27
C GLU A 51 18.24 13.29 13.93
N PRO A 52 18.66 13.51 15.19
CA PRO A 52 19.70 12.68 15.82
C PRO A 52 19.28 11.22 16.00
N VAL A 53 17.97 10.95 16.17
CA VAL A 53 17.44 9.58 16.27
C VAL A 53 17.41 8.93 14.89
N ALA A 54 17.08 9.70 13.85
CA ALA A 54 17.09 9.24 12.46
C ALA A 54 18.48 8.76 12.01
N GLU A 55 19.50 9.59 12.25
CA GLU A 55 20.90 9.30 11.87
C GLU A 55 21.45 8.06 12.55
N GLN A 56 21.01 7.79 13.79
CA GLN A 56 21.40 6.59 14.52
C GLN A 56 20.73 5.32 14.00
N LEU A 57 19.48 5.39 13.53
CA LEU A 57 18.70 4.20 13.16
C LEU A 57 18.94 3.73 11.71
N LEU A 58 19.12 4.67 10.77
CA LEU A 58 19.24 4.35 9.34
C LEU A 58 20.38 3.37 9.00
N PRO A 59 21.58 3.44 9.62
CA PRO A 59 22.65 2.48 9.35
C PRO A 59 22.31 1.04 9.75
N TYR A 60 21.48 0.83 10.77
CA TYR A 60 21.09 -0.52 11.20
C TYR A 60 20.10 -1.16 10.23
N VAL A 61 19.19 -0.40 9.64
CA VAL A 61 18.25 -0.90 8.62
C VAL A 61 19.02 -1.51 7.44
N ARG A 62 20.12 -0.87 7.02
CA ARG A 62 20.94 -1.29 5.86
C ARG A 62 21.81 -2.52 6.13
N ASN A 63 22.22 -2.74 7.38
CA ASN A 63 23.29 -3.70 7.71
C ASN A 63 22.80 -4.96 8.44
N VAL A 64 21.53 -5.03 8.84
CA VAL A 64 21.01 -6.13 9.66
C VAL A 64 20.19 -7.09 8.80
N GLY A 65 20.81 -8.12 8.23
CA GLY A 65 20.14 -9.20 7.50
C GLY A 65 19.47 -10.25 8.42
N VAL A 66 18.76 -9.81 9.47
CA VAL A 66 18.15 -10.72 10.45
C VAL A 66 16.72 -11.06 10.02
N GLY A 67 16.43 -12.35 9.94
CA GLY A 67 15.07 -12.87 9.75
C GLY A 67 14.44 -13.29 11.07
N VAL A 68 13.18 -12.89 11.30
CA VAL A 68 12.38 -13.32 12.45
C VAL A 68 11.30 -14.28 11.98
N ILE A 69 11.15 -15.41 12.67
CA ILE A 69 10.09 -16.39 12.40
C ILE A 69 9.21 -16.52 13.64
N ALA A 70 7.96 -16.05 13.54
CA ALA A 70 6.94 -16.32 14.53
C ALA A 70 6.23 -17.63 14.18
N ARG A 71 6.14 -18.55 15.13
CA ARG A 71 5.43 -19.84 14.97
C ARG A 71 4.15 -19.83 15.80
N PHE A 72 3.07 -20.32 15.22
CA PHE A 72 1.75 -20.35 15.83
C PHE A 72 1.26 -21.79 16.01
N PRO A 73 0.38 -22.04 17.01
CA PRO A 73 -0.25 -23.35 17.18
C PRO A 73 -1.07 -23.75 15.95
N ARG A 74 -0.87 -24.98 15.47
CA ARG A 74 -1.62 -25.54 14.34
C ARG A 74 -3.11 -25.68 14.66
N ALA A 75 -3.95 -25.60 13.63
CA ALA A 75 -5.34 -26.03 13.72
C ALA A 75 -5.40 -27.56 13.92
N GLU A 76 -6.46 -28.04 14.56
CA GLU A 76 -6.65 -29.47 14.83
C GLU A 76 -6.74 -30.25 13.51
N GLY A 77 -5.97 -31.34 13.40
CA GLY A 77 -5.89 -32.14 12.16
C GLY A 77 -5.08 -31.53 11.01
N ALA A 78 -4.54 -30.31 11.14
CA ALA A 78 -3.80 -29.67 10.06
C ALA A 78 -2.36 -30.20 9.92
N ALA A 79 -1.96 -30.55 8.70
CA ALA A 79 -0.58 -30.89 8.36
C ALA A 79 0.35 -29.68 8.52
N ALA A 80 1.64 -29.94 8.78
CA ALA A 80 2.65 -28.89 8.91
C ALA A 80 2.91 -28.21 7.55
N ILE A 81 2.89 -26.87 7.51
CA ILE A 81 3.17 -26.11 6.28
C ILE A 81 4.68 -25.77 6.24
N PRO A 82 5.39 -26.06 5.12
CA PRO A 82 6.81 -25.72 4.96
C PRO A 82 7.10 -24.22 5.08
N PHE A 83 8.36 -23.87 5.34
CA PHE A 83 8.79 -22.46 5.44
C PHE A 83 8.91 -21.75 4.08
N ALA A 84 9.02 -22.49 2.99
CA ALA A 84 8.96 -21.96 1.63
C ALA A 84 8.07 -22.86 0.79
N VAL A 85 7.15 -22.26 0.04
CA VAL A 85 6.19 -22.98 -0.81
C VAL A 85 6.27 -22.41 -2.21
N GLU A 86 6.28 -23.28 -3.22
CA GLU A 86 6.18 -22.87 -4.62
C GLU A 86 4.75 -22.39 -4.90
N ASP A 87 4.62 -21.16 -5.40
CA ASP A 87 3.34 -20.46 -5.42
C ASP A 87 2.68 -20.51 -6.81
N ALA A 88 1.90 -21.57 -7.04
CA ALA A 88 1.13 -21.74 -8.27
C ALA A 88 0.08 -20.64 -8.47
N THR A 89 -0.42 -20.02 -7.38
CA THR A 89 -1.35 -18.90 -7.44
C THR A 89 -0.63 -17.67 -8.00
N ALA A 90 0.56 -17.35 -7.49
CA ALA A 90 1.37 -16.26 -8.02
C ALA A 90 1.65 -16.39 -9.54
N ALA A 91 1.92 -17.61 -10.02
CA ALA A 91 2.15 -17.88 -11.45
C ALA A 91 0.89 -17.61 -12.30
N HIS A 92 -0.28 -18.09 -11.86
CA HIS A 92 -1.54 -17.82 -12.54
C HIS A 92 -1.87 -16.32 -12.58
N PHE A 93 -1.64 -15.61 -11.47
CA PHE A 93 -1.90 -14.17 -11.38
C PHE A 93 -0.97 -13.33 -12.26
N LYS A 94 0.31 -13.70 -12.37
CA LYS A 94 1.23 -13.07 -13.33
C LYS A 94 0.74 -13.20 -14.77
N GLN A 95 0.20 -14.37 -15.12
CA GLN A 95 -0.36 -14.60 -16.45
C GLN A 95 -1.58 -13.71 -16.70
N VAL A 96 -2.53 -13.65 -15.76
CA VAL A 96 -3.71 -12.78 -15.87
C VAL A 96 -3.33 -11.30 -15.98
N GLN A 97 -2.33 -10.85 -15.21
CA GLN A 97 -1.81 -9.48 -15.30
C GLN A 97 -1.18 -9.21 -16.68
N ALA A 98 -0.36 -10.12 -17.19
CA ALA A 98 0.26 -9.99 -18.50
C ALA A 98 -0.78 -9.96 -19.64
N ASP A 99 -1.78 -10.84 -19.57
CA ASP A 99 -2.87 -10.91 -20.53
C ASP A 99 -3.71 -9.62 -20.52
N PHE A 100 -3.96 -9.07 -19.32
CA PHE A 100 -4.67 -7.80 -19.19
C PHE A 100 -3.85 -6.62 -19.75
N LEU A 101 -2.57 -6.49 -19.37
CA LEU A 101 -1.69 -5.44 -19.91
C LEU A 101 -1.58 -5.51 -21.44
N ALA A 102 -1.55 -6.71 -22.00
CA ALA A 102 -1.59 -6.92 -23.45
C ALA A 102 -2.93 -6.46 -24.08
N ALA A 103 -4.03 -6.57 -23.34
CA ALA A 103 -5.36 -6.15 -23.80
C ALA A 103 -5.60 -4.62 -23.71
N VAL A 104 -5.02 -3.91 -22.73
CA VAL A 104 -5.22 -2.45 -22.57
C VAL A 104 -4.34 -1.60 -23.49
N GLY A 105 -3.29 -2.18 -24.07
CA GLY A 105 -2.31 -1.48 -24.91
C GLY A 105 -1.18 -0.81 -24.11
N ASP A 106 -0.09 -0.49 -24.80
CA ASP A 106 1.12 0.14 -24.23
C ASP A 106 1.22 1.61 -24.67
N PRO A 107 1.31 2.59 -23.75
CA PRO A 107 1.28 2.44 -22.29
C PRO A 107 -0.14 2.30 -21.72
N PRO A 108 -0.30 1.60 -20.58
CA PRO A 108 -1.58 1.54 -19.88
C PRO A 108 -2.05 2.94 -19.47
N PRO A 109 -3.37 3.18 -19.41
CA PRO A 109 -3.92 4.49 -19.10
C PRO A 109 -3.52 4.94 -17.68
N THR A 110 -3.04 6.18 -17.57
CA THR A 110 -2.69 6.80 -16.28
C THR A 110 -3.77 7.78 -15.83
N ILE A 111 -4.35 7.54 -14.67
CA ILE A 111 -5.32 8.43 -14.03
C ILE A 111 -4.56 9.41 -13.13
N ASN A 112 -4.58 10.70 -13.48
CA ASN A 112 -3.93 11.76 -12.70
C ASN A 112 -4.97 12.58 -11.93
N ILE A 113 -4.86 12.58 -10.59
CA ILE A 113 -5.75 13.26 -9.66
C ILE A 113 -4.94 14.31 -8.87
N PRO A 114 -4.93 15.57 -9.32
CA PRO A 114 -4.28 16.64 -8.56
C PRO A 114 -5.23 17.18 -7.50
N VAL A 115 -4.81 17.13 -6.23
CA VAL A 115 -5.50 17.68 -5.06
C VAL A 115 -4.71 18.88 -4.57
N PHE A 116 -5.34 20.04 -4.43
CA PHE A 116 -4.71 21.24 -3.91
C PHE A 116 -5.31 21.58 -2.56
N TYR A 117 -4.49 21.60 -1.50
CA TYR A 117 -4.92 22.04 -0.18
C TYR A 117 -4.68 23.53 0.01
N ALA A 118 -5.62 24.19 0.70
CA ALA A 118 -5.48 25.54 1.21
C ALA A 118 -4.94 25.54 2.66
N PRO A 119 -4.45 26.67 3.18
CA PRO A 119 -3.91 26.76 4.55
C PRO A 119 -4.86 26.34 5.67
N ASP A 120 -6.17 26.42 5.43
CA ASP A 120 -7.22 26.02 6.38
C ASP A 120 -7.53 24.52 6.34
N GLY A 121 -6.94 23.76 5.42
CA GLY A 121 -7.19 22.31 5.27
C GLY A 121 -8.25 21.93 4.25
N THR A 122 -8.93 22.91 3.64
CA THR A 122 -9.85 22.66 2.53
C THR A 122 -9.08 22.23 1.29
N TRP A 123 -9.75 21.49 0.40
CA TRP A 123 -9.13 20.92 -0.79
C TRP A 123 -9.94 21.21 -2.06
N THR A 124 -9.26 21.18 -3.19
CA THR A 124 -9.87 21.20 -4.52
C THR A 124 -9.24 20.17 -5.42
N VAL A 125 -10.03 19.63 -6.36
CA VAL A 125 -9.52 18.76 -7.42
C VAL A 125 -9.93 19.38 -8.75
N ARG A 126 -8.92 19.79 -9.55
CA ARG A 126 -9.16 20.46 -10.84
C ARG A 126 -10.12 21.66 -10.74
N GLY A 127 -10.06 22.40 -9.62
CA GLY A 127 -10.92 23.55 -9.35
C GLY A 127 -12.32 23.23 -8.82
N ILE A 128 -12.67 21.95 -8.65
CA ILE A 128 -13.93 21.51 -8.07
C ILE A 128 -13.76 21.41 -6.55
N HIS A 129 -14.66 22.06 -5.82
CA HIS A 129 -14.68 22.10 -4.37
C HIS A 129 -15.50 20.93 -3.77
N GLU A 130 -15.34 20.72 -2.47
CA GLU A 130 -16.00 19.63 -1.73
C GLU A 130 -17.52 19.63 -1.86
N ASP A 131 -18.16 20.79 -1.78
CA ASP A 131 -19.61 20.97 -1.88
C ASP A 131 -20.15 20.53 -3.24
N GLU A 132 -19.41 20.80 -4.32
CA GLU A 132 -19.73 20.31 -5.65
C GLU A 132 -19.60 18.78 -5.75
N TYR A 133 -18.55 18.19 -5.15
CA TYR A 133 -18.40 16.73 -5.10
C TYR A 133 -19.51 16.04 -4.28
N MET A 134 -19.94 16.66 -3.18
CA MET A 134 -21.08 16.19 -2.38
C MET A 134 -22.37 16.14 -3.19
N ALA A 135 -22.59 17.11 -4.10
CA ALA A 135 -23.77 17.14 -4.95
C ALA A 135 -23.77 16.03 -6.02
N ILE A 136 -22.58 15.66 -6.53
CA ILE A 136 -22.44 14.62 -7.57
C ILE A 136 -22.48 13.21 -6.95
N LEU A 137 -21.83 13.02 -5.80
CA LEU A 137 -21.68 11.73 -5.13
C LEU A 137 -22.11 11.85 -3.66
N PRO A 138 -23.44 11.96 -3.41
CA PRO A 138 -23.97 11.98 -2.06
C PRO A 138 -23.77 10.60 -1.39
N GLY A 139 -22.97 10.54 -0.33
CA GLY A 139 -22.69 9.31 0.42
C GLY A 139 -21.20 9.01 0.61
N VAL A 140 -20.31 9.66 -0.15
CA VAL A 140 -18.88 9.66 0.16
C VAL A 140 -18.62 10.66 1.30
N PRO A 141 -17.85 10.29 2.34
CA PRO A 141 -17.54 11.19 3.44
C PRO A 141 -16.46 12.21 3.03
N TRP A 142 -16.79 13.13 2.13
CA TRP A 142 -15.85 14.08 1.54
C TRP A 142 -15.13 14.96 2.58
N GLN A 143 -15.79 15.25 3.72
CA GLN A 143 -15.20 15.96 4.86
C GLN A 143 -14.00 15.23 5.45
N ALA A 144 -13.95 13.90 5.37
CA ALA A 144 -12.84 13.11 5.90
C ALA A 144 -11.52 13.37 5.14
N PHE A 145 -11.59 13.99 3.96
CA PHE A 145 -10.42 14.41 3.20
C PHE A 145 -9.92 15.81 3.57
N GLN A 146 -10.63 16.56 4.42
CA GLN A 146 -10.06 17.80 4.96
C GLN A 146 -8.89 17.50 5.89
N LEU A 147 -7.75 18.14 5.64
CA LEU A 147 -6.59 17.99 6.51
C LEU A 147 -6.66 18.98 7.67
N PRO A 148 -6.20 18.63 8.88
CA PRO A 148 -6.07 19.61 9.94
C PRO A 148 -5.15 20.76 9.52
N ALA A 149 -5.54 22.02 9.74
CA ALA A 149 -4.71 23.19 9.39
C ALA A 149 -3.29 23.12 10.00
N ALA A 150 -3.15 22.52 11.19
CA ALA A 150 -1.84 22.28 11.81
C ALA A 150 -0.95 21.32 10.99
N LEU A 151 -1.53 20.32 10.32
CA LEU A 151 -0.82 19.41 9.44
C LEU A 151 -0.36 20.13 8.17
N VAL A 152 -1.24 20.93 7.55
CA VAL A 152 -0.91 21.73 6.36
C VAL A 152 0.21 22.72 6.69
N ALA A 153 0.09 23.47 7.79
CA ALA A 153 1.13 24.38 8.25
C ALA A 153 2.43 23.65 8.61
N GLY A 154 2.35 22.45 9.17
CA GLY A 154 3.49 21.57 9.42
C GLY A 154 4.22 21.20 8.14
N ALA A 155 3.48 20.75 7.12
CA ALA A 155 4.02 20.37 5.83
C ALA A 155 4.66 21.56 5.10
N THR A 156 3.99 22.72 5.05
CA THR A 156 4.54 23.94 4.45
C THR A 156 5.80 24.40 5.17
N ARG A 157 5.84 24.37 6.51
CA ARG A 157 7.04 24.73 7.30
C ARG A 157 8.21 23.78 7.06
N ALA A 158 7.91 22.50 6.83
CA ALA A 158 8.90 21.49 6.45
C ALA A 158 9.36 21.61 4.98
N GLY A 159 8.86 22.60 4.23
CA GLY A 159 9.22 22.81 2.83
C GLY A 159 8.57 21.82 1.86
N ILE A 160 7.53 21.10 2.30
CA ILE A 160 6.80 20.15 1.47
C ILE A 160 5.83 20.92 0.60
N GLN A 161 6.02 20.82 -0.72
CA GLN A 161 5.17 21.42 -1.74
C GLN A 161 4.29 20.36 -2.37
N GLN A 162 4.79 19.13 -2.48
CA GLN A 162 4.10 18.04 -3.16
C GLN A 162 4.28 16.71 -2.43
N ILE A 163 3.19 15.96 -2.27
CA ILE A 163 3.21 14.54 -1.98
C ILE A 163 2.57 13.83 -3.16
N ALA A 164 3.20 12.82 -3.75
CA ALA A 164 2.56 11.99 -4.77
C ALA A 164 2.43 10.56 -4.27
N ILE A 165 1.25 9.96 -4.45
CA ILE A 165 0.97 8.54 -4.23
C ILE A 165 0.65 7.93 -5.59
N GLN A 166 1.41 6.94 -5.97
CA GLN A 166 1.32 6.28 -7.26
C GLN A 166 1.07 4.79 -7.05
N THR A 167 0.00 4.28 -7.63
CA THR A 167 -0.21 2.85 -7.78
C THR A 167 0.26 2.43 -9.16
N GLN A 168 1.06 1.37 -9.21
CA GLN A 168 1.61 0.76 -10.42
C GLN A 168 1.48 -0.76 -10.32
N PRO A 169 1.65 -1.51 -11.44
CA PRO A 169 1.67 -2.98 -11.44
C PRO A 169 2.62 -3.61 -10.43
N THR A 170 3.69 -2.91 -10.09
CA THR A 170 4.72 -3.40 -9.19
C THR A 170 4.49 -3.03 -7.72
N GLY A 171 3.64 -2.03 -7.42
CA GLY A 171 3.51 -1.52 -6.05
C GLY A 171 2.76 -0.20 -5.88
N ILE A 172 2.69 0.25 -4.62
CA ILE A 172 2.36 1.63 -4.25
C ILE A 172 3.63 2.37 -3.88
N PHE A 173 3.88 3.46 -4.59
CA PHE A 173 5.00 4.37 -4.40
C PHE A 173 4.49 5.68 -3.81
N MET A 174 5.24 6.22 -2.86
CA MET A 174 5.02 7.56 -2.35
C MET A 174 6.25 8.41 -2.67
N SER A 175 6.06 9.69 -2.93
CA SER A 175 7.17 10.65 -3.04
C SER A 175 6.84 11.96 -2.35
N LEU A 176 7.86 12.61 -1.82
CA LEU A 176 7.79 13.98 -1.28
C LEU A 176 8.70 14.87 -2.11
N ASN A 177 8.15 15.95 -2.65
CA ASN A 177 8.87 16.89 -3.52
C ASN A 177 9.67 16.17 -4.64
N GLY A 178 9.10 15.09 -5.18
CA GLY A 178 9.72 14.26 -6.24
C GLY A 178 10.74 13.22 -5.75
N LYS A 179 11.09 13.19 -4.46
CA LYS A 179 11.93 12.13 -3.88
C LYS A 179 11.07 10.94 -3.49
N VAL A 180 11.29 9.80 -4.13
CA VAL A 180 10.57 8.55 -3.85
C VAL A 180 10.94 8.04 -2.46
N LEU A 181 9.95 7.60 -1.69
CA LEU A 181 10.12 6.96 -0.38
C LEU A 181 10.19 5.43 -0.53
N PRO A 182 10.57 4.69 0.52
CA PRO A 182 10.34 3.25 0.58
C PRO A 182 8.89 2.93 0.24
N HIS A 183 8.69 1.88 -0.55
CA HIS A 183 7.42 1.61 -1.23
C HIS A 183 6.94 0.19 -0.91
N ILE A 184 5.65 -0.06 -1.09
CA ILE A 184 5.09 -1.42 -0.94
C ILE A 184 5.05 -2.07 -2.31
N GLY A 185 5.74 -3.20 -2.49
CA GLY A 185 5.77 -3.92 -3.77
C GLY A 185 5.09 -5.29 -3.73
N TRP A 186 4.55 -5.70 -4.88
CA TRP A 186 3.79 -6.95 -5.07
C TRP A 186 3.88 -7.53 -6.49
N GLN A 187 4.96 -7.22 -7.21
CA GLN A 187 5.18 -7.62 -8.60
C GLN A 187 5.22 -9.14 -8.87
N ASN A 188 5.16 -9.98 -7.84
CA ASN A 188 5.22 -11.42 -7.96
C ASN A 188 3.94 -12.15 -7.50
N GLY A 189 2.78 -11.49 -7.58
CA GLY A 189 1.49 -12.11 -7.25
C GLY A 189 1.18 -12.10 -5.75
N GLU A 190 1.90 -11.30 -4.96
CA GLU A 190 1.72 -11.23 -3.51
C GLU A 190 0.34 -10.71 -3.11
N LEU A 191 -0.31 -9.87 -3.92
CA LEU A 191 -1.70 -9.41 -3.67
C LEU A 191 -2.70 -10.56 -3.72
N ALA A 192 -2.50 -11.55 -4.58
CA ALA A 192 -3.34 -12.73 -4.62
C ALA A 192 -3.22 -13.55 -3.33
N ASN A 193 -2.00 -13.60 -2.77
CA ASN A 193 -1.74 -14.30 -1.53
C ASN A 193 -2.41 -13.60 -0.34
N VAL A 194 -2.46 -12.26 -0.34
CA VAL A 194 -3.21 -11.49 0.65
C VAL A 194 -4.71 -11.78 0.55
N LEU A 195 -5.27 -11.79 -0.66
CA LEU A 195 -6.69 -12.11 -0.86
C LEU A 195 -6.99 -13.54 -0.38
N ALA A 196 -6.20 -14.53 -0.79
CA ALA A 196 -6.36 -15.91 -0.36
C ALA A 196 -6.27 -16.05 1.17
N LEU A 197 -5.35 -15.31 1.80
CA LEU A 197 -5.21 -15.29 3.26
C LEU A 197 -6.41 -14.65 3.94
N ALA A 198 -6.92 -13.53 3.42
CA ALA A 198 -8.09 -12.84 3.94
C ALA A 198 -9.34 -13.71 3.82
N THR A 199 -9.56 -14.36 2.68
CA THR A 199 -10.64 -15.33 2.47
C THR A 199 -10.54 -16.48 3.48
N ALA A 200 -9.36 -17.07 3.66
CA ALA A 200 -9.14 -18.10 4.68
C ALA A 200 -9.34 -17.59 6.12
N ALA A 201 -9.13 -16.29 6.36
CA ALA A 201 -9.34 -15.66 7.67
C ALA A 201 -10.81 -15.35 7.98
N GLY A 202 -11.74 -15.54 7.04
CA GLY A 202 -13.15 -15.21 7.18
C GLY A 202 -13.53 -13.83 6.64
N LEU A 203 -12.88 -13.36 5.57
CA LEU A 203 -13.24 -12.11 4.89
C LEU A 203 -14.75 -12.05 4.55
N ALA A 204 -15.34 -13.17 4.14
CA ALA A 204 -16.77 -13.24 3.86
C ALA A 204 -17.62 -12.90 5.11
N ASP A 205 -17.29 -13.50 6.25
CA ASP A 205 -18.00 -13.23 7.51
C ASP A 205 -17.81 -11.77 7.97
N ALA A 206 -16.61 -11.21 7.76
CA ALA A 206 -16.32 -9.81 8.08
C ALA A 206 -17.12 -8.84 7.20
N LEU A 207 -17.24 -9.13 5.90
CA LEU A 207 -18.06 -8.35 4.97
C LEU A 207 -19.54 -8.45 5.35
N ALA A 208 -20.05 -9.65 5.62
CA ALA A 208 -21.43 -9.86 6.07
C ALA A 208 -21.73 -9.10 7.36
N GLY A 209 -20.80 -9.13 8.32
CA GLY A 209 -20.91 -8.38 9.59
C GLY A 209 -20.92 -6.85 9.42
N SER A 210 -20.43 -6.34 8.28
CA SER A 210 -20.47 -4.92 7.90
C SER A 210 -21.72 -4.52 7.12
N GLY A 211 -22.65 -5.46 6.87
CA GLY A 211 -23.84 -5.23 6.06
C GLY A 211 -23.60 -5.27 4.55
N LEU A 212 -22.44 -5.79 4.11
CA LEU A 212 -22.10 -6.01 2.71
C LEU A 212 -22.36 -7.48 2.34
N GLU A 213 -22.88 -7.72 1.14
CA GLU A 213 -23.18 -9.06 0.63
C GLU A 213 -21.91 -9.72 0.05
N PRO A 214 -21.28 -10.69 0.74
CA PRO A 214 -19.98 -11.25 0.31
C PRO A 214 -20.07 -11.93 -1.06
N GLU A 215 -21.21 -12.57 -1.33
CA GLU A 215 -21.55 -13.24 -2.60
C GLU A 215 -21.44 -12.29 -3.81
N ARG A 216 -21.63 -10.98 -3.58
CA ARG A 216 -21.54 -9.93 -4.60
C ARG A 216 -20.19 -9.24 -4.62
N VAL A 217 -19.60 -9.04 -3.44
CA VAL A 217 -18.37 -8.27 -3.29
C VAL A 217 -17.14 -9.08 -3.67
N LEU A 218 -17.05 -10.36 -3.29
CA LEU A 218 -15.87 -11.17 -3.55
C LEU A 218 -15.62 -11.40 -5.05
N PRO A 219 -16.62 -11.77 -5.88
CA PRO A 219 -16.40 -11.90 -7.32
C PRO A 219 -16.00 -10.58 -7.98
N LEU A 220 -16.58 -9.47 -7.53
CA LEU A 220 -16.22 -8.14 -8.02
C LEU A 220 -14.78 -7.78 -7.64
N LEU A 221 -14.34 -8.10 -6.42
CA LEU A 221 -12.96 -7.89 -6.01
C LEU A 221 -12.00 -8.73 -6.85
N GLU A 222 -12.31 -10.00 -7.11
CA GLU A 222 -11.49 -10.88 -7.96
C GLU A 222 -11.42 -10.36 -9.41
N GLU A 223 -12.52 -9.83 -9.93
CA GLU A 223 -12.60 -9.22 -11.27
C GLU A 223 -11.84 -7.89 -11.37
N LEU A 224 -11.96 -7.04 -10.34
CA LEU A 224 -11.33 -5.72 -10.31
C LEU A 224 -9.85 -5.78 -9.92
N LEU A 225 -9.39 -6.81 -9.21
CA LEU A 225 -8.03 -6.89 -8.72
C LEU A 225 -6.98 -6.83 -9.85
N PRO A 226 -7.13 -7.53 -11.00
CA PRO A 226 -6.27 -7.34 -12.17
C PRO A 226 -6.27 -5.91 -12.71
N ILE A 227 -7.43 -5.26 -12.73
CA ILE A 227 -7.58 -3.88 -13.22
C ILE A 227 -6.87 -2.91 -12.28
N ILE A 228 -7.05 -3.04 -10.97
CA ILE A 228 -6.41 -2.21 -9.94
C ILE A 228 -4.89 -2.38 -10.00
N GLN A 229 -4.41 -3.60 -10.24
CA GLN A 229 -2.99 -3.86 -10.40
C GLN A 229 -2.44 -3.25 -11.68
N ALA A 230 -3.17 -3.29 -12.79
CA ALA A 230 -2.69 -2.75 -14.05
C ALA A 230 -2.87 -1.23 -14.18
N ALA A 231 -3.78 -0.63 -13.42
CA ALA A 231 -4.08 0.79 -13.50
C ALA A 231 -2.97 1.62 -12.86
N ASN A 232 -2.41 2.54 -13.65
CA ASN A 232 -1.55 3.58 -13.13
C ASN A 232 -2.43 4.69 -12.55
N VAL A 233 -2.45 4.82 -11.23
CA VAL A 233 -3.15 5.93 -10.57
C VAL A 233 -2.12 6.82 -9.90
N ASN A 234 -2.16 8.11 -10.18
CA ASN A 234 -1.28 9.11 -9.61
C ASN A 234 -2.12 10.16 -8.90
N LEU A 235 -2.11 10.11 -7.57
CA LEU A 235 -2.69 11.12 -6.70
C LEU A 235 -1.58 12.09 -6.31
N ILE A 236 -1.68 13.33 -6.75
CA ILE A 236 -0.70 14.38 -6.42
C ILE A 236 -1.36 15.38 -5.49
N VAL A 237 -0.85 15.47 -4.27
CA VAL A 237 -1.28 16.43 -3.26
C VAL A 237 -0.33 17.62 -3.28
N HIS A 238 -0.87 18.81 -3.48
CA HIS A 238 -0.15 20.08 -3.44
C HIS A 238 -0.47 20.82 -2.16
N PHE A 239 0.59 21.29 -1.49
CA PHE A 239 0.50 22.15 -0.30
C PHE A 239 0.74 23.61 -0.69
N PRO A 240 0.19 24.58 0.09
CA PRO A 240 0.49 25.99 -0.11
C PRO A 240 1.99 26.25 -0.03
N THR A 241 2.49 27.11 -0.92
CA THR A 241 3.85 27.65 -0.81
C THR A 241 3.93 28.60 0.39
N PRO A 242 5.06 28.61 1.13
CA PRO A 242 5.28 29.55 2.23
C PRO A 242 5.32 31.02 1.78
#